data_AF-A0A5P8W0N2-F1
#
_entry.id   AF-A0A5P8W0N2-F1
#
_cell.length_a   1.000
_cell.length_b   1.000
_cell.length_c   1.000
_cell.angle_alpha   90.00
_cell.angle_beta   90.00
_cell.angle_gamma   90.00
#
_symmetry.space_group_name_H-M   'P 1'
#
loop_
_entity.id
_entity.type
_entity.pdbx_description
1 polymer ?
#
loop_
_entity_poly.entity_id
_entity_poly.type
_entity_poly.pdbx_seq_one_letter_code
_entity_poly.pdbx_strand_id
1 'polypeptide(L)'
;MDWHLLGLSFITVFLSELGDKSQLAAIALSGRCNSPRAVFFGAAGALLLTSLLGSLAGGAVAELLPTRLLKAIAAVGFAILAARLLLFNNEPSTDSEQTP
;
A
#
# COMPACT_ATOMS: atom_id res chain seq x y z
N MET A 1 -27.44 -9.20 0.77
CA MET A 1 -26.01 -8.84 0.60
C MET A 1 -25.91 -8.07 -0.69
N ASP A 2 -25.61 -6.78 -0.62
CA ASP A 2 -25.64 -5.91 -1.79
C ASP A 2 -24.40 -6.21 -2.65
N TRP A 3 -24.58 -7.06 -3.66
CA TRP A 3 -23.50 -7.51 -4.55
C TRP A 3 -22.79 -6.35 -5.26
N HIS A 4 -23.52 -5.25 -5.44
CA HIS A 4 -22.99 -3.98 -5.94
C HIS A 4 -21.92 -3.37 -5.03
N LEU A 5 -22.13 -3.39 -3.71
CA LEU A 5 -21.15 -2.84 -2.75
C LEU A 5 -19.87 -3.67 -2.74
N LEU A 6 -19.99 -4.99 -2.87
CA LEU A 6 -18.85 -5.89 -2.95
C LEU A 6 -18.04 -5.64 -4.23
N GLY A 7 -18.70 -5.49 -5.38
CA GLY A 7 -18.03 -5.16 -6.64
C GLY A 7 -17.31 -3.81 -6.60
N LEU A 8 -17.95 -2.77 -6.04
CA LEU A 8 -17.36 -1.44 -5.93
C LEU A 8 -16.15 -1.39 -5.01
N SER A 9 -16.25 -2.01 -3.82
CA SER A 9 -15.13 -2.05 -2.88
C SER A 9 -13.96 -2.87 -3.44
N PHE A 10 -14.24 -4.00 -4.07
CA PHE A 10 -13.23 -4.82 -4.73
C PHE A 10 -12.50 -4.04 -5.82
N ILE A 11 -13.21 -3.41 -6.76
CA ILE A 11 -12.59 -2.65 -7.85
C ILE A 11 -11.76 -1.47 -7.31
N THR A 12 -12.30 -0.76 -6.32
CA THR A 12 -11.61 0.40 -5.72
C THR A 12 -10.29 -0.02 -5.07
N VAL A 13 -10.32 -1.06 -4.24
CA VAL A 13 -9.11 -1.59 -3.58
C VAL A 13 -8.16 -2.19 -4.62
N PHE A 14 -8.67 -2.95 -5.58
CA PHE A 14 -7.86 -3.56 -6.63
C PHE A 14 -7.09 -2.52 -7.45
N LEU A 15 -7.76 -1.46 -7.89
CA LEU A 15 -7.12 -0.36 -8.61
C LEU A 15 -6.14 0.42 -7.73
N SER A 16 -6.43 0.59 -6.44
CA SER A 16 -5.55 1.27 -5.50
C SER A 16 -4.26 0.48 -5.23
N GLU A 17 -4.31 -0.85 -5.29
CA GLU A 17 -3.18 -1.73 -5.02
C GLU A 17 -2.40 -2.10 -6.29
N LEU A 18 -2.95 -1.84 -7.48
CA LEU A 18 -2.35 -2.23 -8.75
C LEU A 18 -1.02 -1.50 -8.99
N GLY A 19 0.06 -2.26 -9.14
CA GLY A 19 1.40 -1.70 -9.36
C GLY A 19 2.10 -1.22 -8.08
N ASP A 20 1.57 -1.54 -6.89
CA ASP A 20 2.27 -1.26 -5.64
C ASP A 20 3.60 -2.04 -5.54
N LYS A 21 4.51 -1.52 -4.71
CA LYS A 21 5.82 -2.11 -4.40
C LYS A 21 5.69 -3.55 -3.91
N SER A 22 4.64 -3.87 -3.18
CA SER A 22 4.35 -5.24 -2.73
C SER A 22 4.13 -6.20 -3.91
N GLN A 23 3.45 -5.77 -4.97
CA GLN A 23 3.23 -6.58 -6.18
C GLN A 23 4.52 -6.81 -6.96
N LEU A 24 5.36 -5.77 -7.11
CA LEU A 24 6.68 -5.91 -7.74
C LEU A 24 7.60 -6.86 -6.96
N ALA A 25 7.57 -6.77 -5.62
CA ALA A 25 8.31 -7.70 -4.76
C ALA A 25 7.82 -9.15 -4.91
N ALA A 26 6.50 -9.36 -4.99
CA ALA A 26 5.92 -10.69 -5.22
C ALA A 26 6.32 -11.27 -6.59
N ILE A 27 6.32 -10.46 -7.65
CA ILE A 27 6.76 -10.87 -8.99
C ILE A 27 8.25 -11.22 -8.99
N ALA A 28 9.09 -10.37 -8.39
CA ALA A 28 10.53 -10.60 -8.29
C ALA A 28 10.85 -11.89 -7.50
N LEU A 29 10.13 -12.12 -6.40
CA LEU A 29 10.27 -13.33 -5.59
C LEU A 29 9.79 -14.57 -6.34
N SER A 30 8.68 -14.47 -7.07
CA SER A 30 8.15 -15.54 -7.91
C SER A 30 9.13 -15.98 -9.01
N GLY A 31 9.92 -15.06 -9.55
CA GLY A 31 10.97 -15.38 -10.53
C GLY A 31 12.21 -16.08 -9.93
N ARG A 32 12.40 -15.99 -8.61
CA ARG A 32 13.54 -16.58 -7.89
C ARG A 32 13.22 -17.93 -7.25
N CYS A 33 11.95 -18.21 -6.98
CA CYS A 33 11.49 -19.42 -6.30
C CYS A 33 11.13 -20.55 -7.27
N ASN A 34 11.45 -21.80 -6.89
CA ASN A 34 11.08 -22.99 -7.67
C ASN A 34 9.56 -23.25 -7.70
N SER A 35 8.79 -22.62 -6.81
CA SER A 35 7.33 -22.77 -6.72
C SER A 35 6.63 -21.39 -6.76
N PRO A 36 6.29 -20.88 -7.96
CA PRO A 36 5.59 -19.60 -8.10
C PRO A 36 4.19 -19.61 -7.48
N ARG A 37 3.55 -20.79 -7.43
CA ARG A 37 2.24 -20.97 -6.78
C ARG A 37 2.31 -20.71 -5.27
N ALA A 38 3.38 -21.14 -4.61
CA ALA A 38 3.57 -20.91 -3.17
C ALA A 38 3.75 -19.41 -2.87
N VAL A 39 4.49 -18.69 -3.73
CA VAL A 39 4.66 -17.23 -3.62
C VAL A 39 3.32 -16.52 -3.79
N PHE A 40 2.51 -16.93 -4.77
CA PHE A 40 1.17 -16.36 -4.97
C PHE A 40 0.27 -16.52 -3.74
N PHE A 41 0.12 -17.74 -3.20
CA PHE A 41 -0.72 -17.97 -2.03
C PHE A 41 -0.17 -17.30 -0.76
N GLY A 42 1.15 -17.22 -0.61
CA GLY A 42 1.79 -16.49 0.48
C GLY A 42 1.52 -15.00 0.43
N ALA A 43 1.70 -14.36 -0.74
CA ALA A 43 1.44 -12.95 -0.93
C ALA A 43 -0.05 -12.60 -0.80
N ALA A 44 -0.93 -13.42 -1.40
CA ALA A 44 -2.38 -13.26 -1.27
C ALA A 44 -2.85 -13.43 0.18
N GLY A 45 -2.33 -14.44 0.88
CA GLY A 45 -2.63 -14.67 2.30
C GLY A 45 -2.14 -13.52 3.19
N ALA A 46 -0.94 -13.00 2.93
CA ALA A 46 -0.40 -11.84 3.63
C ALA A 46 -1.29 -10.60 3.43
N LEU A 47 -1.69 -10.31 2.19
CA LEU A 47 -2.59 -9.19 1.88
C LEU A 47 -3.92 -9.33 2.64
N LEU A 48 -4.57 -10.50 2.56
CA LEU A 48 -5.84 -10.74 3.24
C LEU A 48 -5.71 -10.59 4.76
N LEU A 49 -4.64 -11.12 5.37
CA LEU A 49 -4.39 -10.99 6.80
C LEU A 49 -4.16 -9.54 7.20
N THR A 50 -3.30 -8.82 6.49
CA THR A 50 -2.99 -7.42 6.80
C THR A 50 -4.23 -6.54 6.63
N SER A 51 -5.02 -6.73 5.57
CA SER A 51 -6.28 -6.00 5.37
C SER A 51 -7.30 -6.31 6.48
N LEU A 52 -7.42 -7.57 6.89
CA LEU A 52 -8.34 -7.97 7.96
C LEU A 52 -7.93 -7.33 9.29
N LEU A 53 -6.65 -7.44 9.67
CA LEU A 53 -6.12 -6.82 10.88
C LEU A 53 -6.29 -5.29 10.84
N GLY A 54 -6.00 -4.66 9.70
CA GLY A 54 -6.17 -3.22 9.51
C GLY A 54 -7.62 -2.77 9.63
N SER A 55 -8.57 -3.53 9.06
CA SER A 55 -10.00 -3.24 9.16
C SER A 55 -10.52 -3.40 10.60
N LEU A 56 -10.11 -4.45 11.30
CA LEU A 56 -10.52 -4.68 12.69
C LEU A 56 -9.96 -3.61 13.62
N ALA A 57 -8.65 -3.32 13.51
CA ALA A 57 -8.01 -2.27 14.30
C ALA A 57 -8.57 -0.88 13.96
N GLY A 58 -8.78 -0.60 12.67
CA GLY A 58 -9.36 0.67 12.22
C GLY A 58 -10.77 0.90 12.75
N GLY A 59 -11.61 -0.13 12.76
CA GLY A 59 -12.94 -0.08 13.38
C GLY A 59 -12.87 0.22 14.87
N ALA A 60 -12.03 -0.51 15.62
CA ALA A 60 -11.85 -0.29 17.05
C ALA A 60 -11.34 1.13 17.37
N VAL A 61 -10.34 1.61 16.62
CA VAL A 61 -9.80 2.96 16.81
C VAL A 61 -10.85 4.04 16.49
N ALA A 62 -11.70 3.82 15.50
CA ALA A 62 -12.77 4.76 15.14
C ALA A 62 -13.87 4.85 16.21
N GLU A 63 -14.09 3.78 16.98
CA GLU A 63 -15.02 3.79 18.13
C GLU A 63 -14.41 4.46 19.37
N LEU A 64 -13.10 4.30 19.59
CA LEU A 64 -12.40 4.85 20.76
C LEU A 64 -12.06 6.34 20.62
N LEU A 65 -11.75 6.82 19.41
CA LEU A 65 -11.25 8.17 19.17
C LEU A 65 -12.29 9.10 18.50
N PRO A 66 -12.42 10.35 18.97
CA PRO A 66 -13.20 11.37 18.27
C PRO A 66 -12.70 11.55 16.82
N THR A 67 -13.62 11.58 15.86
CA THR A 67 -13.32 11.76 14.42
C THR A 67 -12.43 12.97 14.13
N ARG A 68 -12.54 14.04 14.93
CA ARG A 68 -11.71 15.25 14.80
C ARG A 68 -10.23 14.96 15.04
N LEU A 69 -9.91 14.18 16.07
CA LEU A 69 -8.53 13.80 16.38
C LEU A 69 -7.97 12.87 15.31
N LEU A 70 -8.77 11.90 14.84
CA LEU A 70 -8.33 10.98 13.79
C LEU A 70 -7.97 11.73 12.49
N LYS A 71 -8.80 12.70 12.09
CA LYS A 71 -8.53 13.57 10.93
C LYS A 71 -7.29 14.44 11.13
N ALA A 72 -7.09 15.00 12.33
CA ALA A 72 -5.91 15.81 12.63
C ALA A 72 -4.62 14.99 12.54
N ILE A 73 -4.61 13.77 13.10
CA ILE A 73 -3.47 12.84 13.04
C ILE A 73 -3.17 12.48 11.58
N ALA A 74 -4.19 12.12 10.79
CA ALA A 74 -4.02 11.82 9.38
C ALA A 74 -3.44 13.01 8.60
N ALA A 75 -3.98 14.22 8.80
CA ALA A 75 -3.51 15.43 8.14
C ALA A 75 -2.03 15.74 8.46
N VAL A 76 -1.64 15.62 9.73
CA VAL A 76 -0.24 15.81 10.15
C VAL A 76 0.67 14.74 9.54
N GLY A 77 0.25 13.47 9.54
CA GLY A 77 1.00 12.38 8.93
C GLY A 77 1.23 12.60 7.43
N PHE A 78 0.18 12.97 6.69
CA PHE A 78 0.29 13.31 5.27
C PHE A 78 1.15 14.55 5.02
N ALA A 79 1.06 15.58 5.86
CA ALA A 79 1.90 16.77 5.75
C ALA A 79 3.39 16.44 5.95
N ILE A 80 3.71 15.58 6.92
CA ILE A 80 5.08 15.09 7.15
C ILE A 80 5.56 14.30 5.93
N LEU A 81 4.74 13.40 5.38
CA LEU A 81 5.08 12.62 4.20
C LEU A 81 5.32 13.52 2.98
N ALA A 82 4.46 14.52 2.77
CA ALA A 82 4.60 15.50 1.69
C ALA A 82 5.88 16.33 1.85
N ALA A 83 6.17 16.83 3.06
CA ALA A 83 7.40 17.56 3.34
C ALA A 83 8.64 16.68 3.13
N ARG A 84 8.61 15.43 3.58
CA ARG A 84 9.70 14.46 3.33
C ARG A 84 9.90 14.24 1.84
N LEU A 85 8.86 13.95 1.07
CA LEU A 85 8.96 13.76 -0.38
C LEU A 85 9.53 14.99 -1.08
N LEU A 86 9.07 16.20 -0.74
CA LEU A 86 9.54 17.44 -1.35
C LEU A 86 11.00 17.71 -1.01
N LEU A 87 11.41 17.52 0.25
CA LEU A 87 12.78 17.77 0.70
C LEU A 87 13.77 16.70 0.21
N PHE A 88 13.34 15.44 0.11
CA PHE A 88 14.18 14.32 -0.34
C PHE A 88 14.29 14.22 -1.87
N ASN A 89 13.54 15.04 -2.63
CA ASN A 89 13.64 15.16 -4.09
C ASN A 89 14.86 16.01 -4.54
N ASN A 90 15.98 15.96 -3.80
CA ASN A 90 17.19 16.73 -4.09
C ASN A 90 18.44 15.84 -4.23
N GLU A 91 18.30 14.66 -4.84
CA GLU A 91 19.45 13.99 -5.47
C GLU A 91 19.34 14.25 -6.98
N PRO A 92 20.27 15.02 -7.58
CA PRO A 92 20.27 15.27 -9.01
C PRO A 92 20.44 13.94 -9.75
N SER A 93 19.76 13.79 -10.88
CA SER A 93 20.13 12.77 -11.86
C SER A 93 21.62 12.95 -12.14
N THR A 94 22.42 11.98 -11.72
CA THR A 94 23.77 11.83 -12.27
C THR A 94 23.57 11.34 -13.70
N ASP A 95 23.18 12.26 -14.57
CA ASP A 95 23.37 12.16 -15.99
C ASP A 95 24.89 12.24 -16.20
N SER A 96 25.59 11.13 -16.03
CA SER A 96 26.85 10.95 -16.74
C SER A 96 26.51 10.61 -18.19
N GLU A 97 26.11 11.65 -18.91
CA GLU A 97 26.25 11.76 -20.35
C GLU A 97 27.74 11.69 -20.69
N GLN A 98 28.03 10.97 -21.79
CA GLN A 98 29.21 11.08 -22.66
C GLN A 98 30.56 10.55 -22.14
N THR A 99 30.96 9.35 -22.56
CA THR A 99 31.77 8.97 -23.78
C THR A 99 33.27 8.84 -23.47
N PRO A 100 34.08 8.08 -24.26
CA PRO A 100 33.80 7.44 -25.55
C PRO A 100 33.87 5.91 -25.56
#